data_AF-A0A196SCH1-F1
#
_entry.id   AF-A0A196SCH1-F1
#
_cell.length_a   1.000
_cell.length_b   1.000
_cell.length_c   1.000
_cell.angle_alpha   90.00
_cell.angle_beta   90.00
_cell.angle_gamma   90.00
#
_symmetry.space_group_name_H-M   'P 1'
#
loop_
_entity.id
_entity.type
_entity.pdbx_description
1 polymer ?
#
loop_
_entity_poly.entity_id
_entity_poly.type
_entity_poly.pdbx_seq_one_letter_code
_entity_poly.pdbx_strand_id
1 'polypeptide(L)'
;MLARVLTQRRDAELKASAEKLAAEIVAANKTKREEMVKRCEQYEKEYEQMERDLIAKRTIRSLIYKRGYAKLNMQRVPITCNEQIEKVLGKFGIFSVEDLVHEIYTVGPHFKQCNNFLWPFKLNSPDGGFSKKLLHFNEGGDYGNHEVLIGKLVNRMI
;
A
#
# COMPACT_ATOMS: atom_id res chain seq x y z
N MET A 1 -56.50 -0.22 -0.24
CA MET A 1 -55.79 -0.19 1.07
C MET A 1 -54.75 -1.30 1.20
N LEU A 2 -55.09 -2.57 0.93
CA LEU A 2 -54.19 -3.73 1.08
C LEU A 2 -52.82 -3.63 0.37
N ALA A 3 -52.78 -3.21 -0.90
CA ALA A 3 -51.52 -3.12 -1.66
C ALA A 3 -50.50 -2.14 -1.04
N ARG A 4 -50.98 -1.03 -0.44
CA ARG A 4 -50.13 -0.01 0.19
C ARG A 4 -49.52 -0.49 1.51
N VAL A 5 -50.24 -1.36 2.22
CA VAL A 5 -49.76 -1.98 3.47
C VAL A 5 -48.69 -3.02 3.19
N LEU A 6 -48.84 -3.80 2.11
CA LEU A 6 -47.86 -4.79 1.69
C LEU A 6 -46.54 -4.16 1.23
N THR A 7 -46.58 -3.05 0.47
CA THR A 7 -45.36 -2.32 0.08
C THR A 7 -44.66 -1.70 1.30
N GLN A 8 -45.41 -1.11 2.24
CA GLN A 8 -44.83 -0.56 3.47
C GLN A 8 -44.13 -1.62 4.34
N ARG A 9 -44.68 -2.83 4.45
CA ARG A 9 -44.02 -3.95 5.14
C ARG A 9 -42.73 -4.38 4.44
N ARG A 10 -42.78 -4.54 3.10
CA ARG A 10 -41.59 -4.90 2.31
C ARG A 10 -40.48 -3.84 2.42
N ASP A 11 -40.82 -2.56 2.36
CA ASP A 11 -39.84 -1.48 2.50
C ASP A 11 -39.23 -1.43 3.91
N ALA A 12 -40.03 -1.69 4.95
CA ALA A 12 -39.56 -1.79 6.33
C ALA A 12 -38.63 -3.00 6.54
N GLU A 13 -38.96 -4.15 5.94
CA GLU A 13 -38.12 -5.36 5.97
C GLU A 13 -36.78 -5.14 5.24
N LEU A 14 -36.82 -4.51 4.06
CA LEU A 14 -35.61 -4.15 3.30
C LEU A 14 -34.74 -3.17 4.09
N LYS A 15 -35.34 -2.17 4.74
CA LYS A 15 -34.62 -1.22 5.59
C LYS A 15 -33.98 -1.90 6.80
N ALA A 16 -34.72 -2.76 7.50
CA ALA A 16 -34.20 -3.51 8.64
C ALA A 16 -33.06 -4.48 8.22
N SER A 17 -33.16 -5.10 7.05
CA SER A 17 -32.09 -5.93 6.49
C SER A 17 -30.84 -5.11 6.14
N ALA A 18 -31.02 -3.91 5.58
CA ALA A 18 -29.91 -3.01 5.25
C ALA A 18 -29.20 -2.50 6.51
N GLU A 19 -29.95 -2.16 7.57
CA GLU A 19 -29.40 -1.73 8.85
C GLU A 19 -28.60 -2.85 9.55
N LYS A 20 -29.10 -4.10 9.51
CA LYS A 20 -28.36 -5.27 10.02
C LYS A 20 -27.06 -5.49 9.26
N LEU A 21 -27.11 -5.45 7.93
CA LEU A 21 -25.93 -5.60 7.08
C LEU A 21 -24.91 -4.48 7.33
N ALA A 22 -25.37 -3.24 7.49
CA ALA A 22 -24.50 -2.10 7.81
C ALA A 22 -23.82 -2.28 9.18
N ALA A 23 -24.55 -2.73 10.20
CA ALA A 23 -23.99 -3.01 11.52
C ALA A 23 -22.93 -4.13 11.48
N GLU A 24 -23.18 -5.18 10.70
CA GLU A 24 -22.24 -6.28 10.50
C GLU A 24 -20.96 -5.81 9.79
N ILE A 25 -21.08 -4.98 8.75
CA ILE A 25 -19.93 -4.35 8.08
C ILE A 25 -19.11 -3.50 9.05
N VAL A 26 -19.76 -2.71 9.91
CA VAL A 26 -19.06 -1.89 10.92
C VAL A 26 -18.30 -2.77 11.91
N ALA A 27 -18.91 -3.86 12.38
CA ALA A 27 -18.26 -4.81 13.28
C ALA A 27 -17.07 -5.53 12.61
N ALA A 28 -17.24 -5.96 11.36
CA ALA A 28 -16.17 -6.56 10.56
C ALA A 28 -15.02 -5.57 10.30
N ASN A 29 -15.32 -4.31 10.03
CA ASN A 29 -14.30 -3.28 9.84
C ASN A 29 -13.54 -2.96 11.13
N LYS A 30 -14.19 -3.05 12.29
CA LYS A 30 -13.54 -2.88 13.59
C LYS A 30 -12.52 -4.00 13.84
N THR A 31 -12.92 -5.25 13.68
CA THR A 31 -12.02 -6.41 13.87
C THR A 31 -10.84 -6.38 12.90
N LYS A 32 -11.08 -6.09 11.61
CA LYS A 32 -10.02 -5.90 10.61
C LYS A 32 -9.02 -4.81 11.01
N ARG A 33 -9.49 -3.69 11.58
CA ARG A 33 -8.60 -2.60 12.04
C ARG A 33 -7.69 -3.05 13.17
N GLU A 34 -8.22 -3.80 14.12
CA GLU A 34 -7.43 -4.34 15.23
C GLU A 34 -6.37 -5.33 14.72
N GLU A 35 -6.71 -6.16 13.74
CA GLU A 35 -5.76 -7.08 13.09
C GLU A 35 -4.67 -6.33 12.31
N MET A 36 -5.04 -5.30 11.55
CA MET A 36 -4.08 -4.45 10.82
C MET A 36 -3.06 -3.82 11.77
N VAL A 37 -3.51 -3.33 12.93
CA VAL A 37 -2.61 -2.74 13.93
C VAL A 37 -1.66 -3.79 14.50
N LYS A 38 -2.16 -4.97 14.89
CA LYS A 38 -1.33 -6.06 15.41
C LYS A 38 -0.27 -6.51 14.41
N ARG A 39 -0.63 -6.63 13.12
CA ARG A 39 0.32 -6.96 12.05
C ARG A 39 1.38 -5.88 11.88
N CYS A 40 0.98 -4.61 11.91
CA CYS A 40 1.91 -3.49 11.81
C CYS A 40 2.96 -3.51 12.93
N GLU A 41 2.51 -3.72 14.18
CA GLU A 41 3.40 -3.87 15.35
C GLU A 41 4.33 -5.08 15.22
N GLN A 42 3.82 -6.19 14.70
CA GLN A 42 4.63 -7.38 14.45
C GLN A 42 5.73 -7.09 13.43
N TYR A 43 5.39 -6.47 12.30
CA TYR A 43 6.38 -6.13 11.28
C TYR A 43 7.43 -5.17 11.84
N GLU A 44 7.04 -4.15 12.61
CA GLU A 44 8.00 -3.23 13.25
C GLU A 44 9.01 -3.98 14.12
N LYS A 45 8.54 -4.90 14.97
CA LYS A 45 9.43 -5.73 15.80
C LYS A 45 10.35 -6.63 14.96
N GLU A 46 9.84 -7.23 13.89
CA GLU A 46 10.65 -8.05 12.98
C GLU A 46 11.79 -7.24 12.34
N TYR A 47 11.51 -6.01 11.91
CA TYR A 47 12.52 -5.15 11.31
C TYR A 47 13.53 -4.60 12.31
N GLU A 48 13.10 -4.31 13.55
CA GLU A 48 14.01 -3.93 14.63
C GLU A 48 15.00 -5.05 14.93
N GLN A 49 14.53 -6.30 14.94
CA GLN A 49 15.36 -7.49 15.17
C GLN A 49 16.33 -7.77 14.01
N MET A 50 16.02 -7.34 12.78
CA MET A 50 16.90 -7.54 11.63
C MET A 50 18.15 -6.62 11.59
N GLU A 51 18.28 -5.67 12.53
CA GLU A 51 19.40 -4.74 12.79
C GLU A 51 20.00 -3.93 11.62
N ARG A 52 19.76 -4.26 10.34
CA ARG A 52 20.51 -3.66 9.21
C ARG A 52 19.69 -2.84 8.20
N ASP A 53 18.35 -2.88 8.22
CA ASP A 53 17.59 -2.35 7.07
C ASP A 53 16.38 -1.44 7.34
N LEU A 54 16.39 -0.73 8.48
CA LEU A 54 15.41 0.33 8.72
C LEU A 54 15.45 1.42 7.63
N ILE A 55 16.62 1.66 7.03
CA ILE A 55 16.81 2.68 5.99
C ILE A 55 16.11 2.28 4.69
N ALA A 56 16.31 1.06 4.20
CA ALA A 56 15.66 0.59 2.97
C ALA A 56 14.14 0.54 3.13
N LYS A 57 13.64 0.00 4.24
CA LYS A 57 12.20 0.02 4.56
C LYS A 57 11.64 1.43 4.56
N ARG A 58 12.34 2.39 5.19
CA ARG A 58 11.90 3.79 5.26
C ARG A 58 11.79 4.42 3.88
N THR A 59 12.74 4.15 2.99
CA THR A 59 12.69 4.64 1.60
C THR A 59 11.54 4.00 0.82
N ILE A 60 11.32 2.69 0.92
CA ILE A 60 10.19 2.00 0.27
C ILE A 60 8.85 2.55 0.79
N ARG A 61 8.72 2.68 2.11
CA ARG A 61 7.54 3.27 2.75
C ARG A 61 7.29 4.68 2.24
N SER A 62 8.33 5.52 2.19
CA SER A 62 8.21 6.89 1.68
C SER A 62 7.80 6.94 0.21
N LEU A 63 8.31 6.03 -0.63
CA LEU A 63 7.90 5.91 -2.03
C LEU A 63 6.42 5.58 -2.15
N ILE A 64 5.95 4.55 -1.44
CA ILE A 64 4.55 4.10 -1.53
C ILE A 64 3.61 5.17 -0.98
N TYR A 65 3.92 5.78 0.17
CA TYR A 65 3.04 6.80 0.76
C TYR A 65 3.01 8.11 -0.03
N LYS A 66 4.17 8.62 -0.48
CA LYS A 66 4.24 9.95 -1.11
C LYS A 66 4.09 9.92 -2.62
N ARG A 67 4.52 8.84 -3.27
CA ARG A 67 4.60 8.71 -4.73
C ARG A 67 3.81 7.51 -5.26
N GLY A 68 3.11 6.76 -4.40
CA GLY A 68 2.38 5.55 -4.77
C GLY A 68 1.10 5.82 -5.54
N TYR A 69 0.97 5.13 -6.66
CA TYR A 69 -0.24 5.06 -7.47
C TYR A 69 -0.55 3.59 -7.73
N ALA A 70 -1.83 3.23 -7.71
CA ALA A 70 -2.31 1.91 -8.09
C ALA A 70 -2.64 1.87 -9.58
N LYS A 71 -2.41 0.72 -10.20
CA LYS A 71 -2.86 0.36 -11.54
C LYS A 71 -4.22 -0.32 -11.43
N LEU A 72 -5.29 0.48 -11.45
CA LEU A 72 -6.68 -0.01 -11.36
C LEU A 72 -7.35 0.14 -12.73
N ASN A 73 -7.86 -0.94 -13.30
CA ASN A 73 -8.51 -0.92 -14.62
C ASN A 73 -7.65 -0.25 -15.72
N MET A 74 -6.33 -0.52 -15.69
CA MET A 74 -5.32 0.11 -16.55
C MET A 74 -5.19 1.65 -16.41
N GLN A 75 -5.81 2.24 -15.41
CA GLN A 75 -5.69 3.65 -15.07
C GLN A 75 -4.74 3.84 -13.88
N ARG A 76 -4.07 4.99 -13.88
CA ARG A 76 -3.18 5.41 -12.80
C ARG A 76 -3.99 6.16 -11.74
N VAL A 77 -4.29 5.51 -10.62
CA VAL A 77 -5.13 6.04 -9.55
C VAL A 77 -4.29 6.27 -8.29
N PRO A 78 -4.36 7.43 -7.62
CA PRO A 78 -3.62 7.65 -6.38
C PRO A 78 -4.13 6.69 -5.28
N ILE A 79 -3.21 6.16 -4.48
CA ILE A 79 -3.54 5.33 -3.32
C ILE A 79 -3.96 6.27 -2.19
N THR A 80 -5.24 6.32 -1.88
CA THR A 80 -5.80 7.21 -0.84
C THR A 80 -6.45 6.44 0.30
N CYS A 81 -6.91 5.21 0.06
CA CYS A 81 -7.53 4.38 1.09
C CYS A 81 -7.14 2.90 0.96
N ASN A 82 -7.09 2.20 2.10
CA ASN A 82 -6.74 0.78 2.17
C ASN A 82 -7.74 -0.11 1.41
N GLU A 83 -8.99 0.33 1.24
CA GLU A 83 -9.99 -0.40 0.46
C GLU A 83 -9.56 -0.63 -1.00
N GLN A 84 -8.80 0.30 -1.59
CA GLN A 84 -8.28 0.13 -2.96
C GLN A 84 -7.30 -1.04 -3.04
N ILE A 85 -6.52 -1.25 -1.99
CA ILE A 85 -5.55 -2.35 -1.86
C ILE A 85 -6.31 -3.65 -1.61
N GLU A 86 -7.17 -3.67 -0.60
CA GLU A 86 -7.95 -4.86 -0.22
C GLU A 86 -8.80 -5.40 -1.39
N LYS A 87 -9.42 -4.52 -2.19
CA LYS A 87 -10.22 -4.94 -3.35
C LYS A 87 -9.43 -5.74 -4.39
N VAL A 88 -8.14 -5.48 -4.55
CA VAL A 88 -7.30 -6.14 -5.57
C VAL A 88 -6.43 -7.25 -4.98
N LEU A 89 -5.83 -6.97 -3.82
CA LEU A 89 -4.81 -7.80 -3.17
C LEU A 89 -5.32 -8.51 -1.92
N GLY A 90 -6.55 -8.25 -1.44
CA GLY A 90 -7.10 -8.88 -0.25
C GLY A 90 -7.18 -10.40 -0.33
N LYS A 91 -7.36 -10.95 -1.54
CA LYS A 91 -7.29 -12.41 -1.80
C LYS A 91 -5.93 -13.05 -1.52
N PHE A 92 -4.88 -12.23 -1.43
CA PHE A 92 -3.51 -12.63 -1.10
C PHE A 92 -3.14 -12.32 0.36
N GLY A 93 -4.10 -11.90 1.19
CA GLY A 93 -3.86 -11.54 2.59
C GLY A 93 -3.25 -10.14 2.80
N ILE A 94 -3.34 -9.27 1.79
CA ILE A 94 -2.78 -7.91 1.79
C ILE A 94 -3.93 -6.92 1.90
N PHE A 95 -4.09 -6.34 3.08
CA PHE A 95 -5.26 -5.51 3.41
C PHE A 95 -4.90 -4.04 3.54
N SER A 96 -3.64 -3.72 3.83
CA SER A 96 -3.19 -2.38 4.14
C SER A 96 -1.96 -1.97 3.34
N VAL A 97 -1.64 -0.67 3.38
CA VAL A 97 -0.38 -0.14 2.83
C VAL A 97 0.84 -0.77 3.52
N GLU A 98 0.77 -1.04 4.83
CA GLU A 98 1.91 -1.65 5.54
C GLU A 98 2.16 -3.09 5.12
N ASP A 99 1.10 -3.87 4.85
CA ASP A 99 1.24 -5.21 4.27
C ASP A 99 1.90 -5.15 2.89
N LEU A 100 1.52 -4.17 2.07
CA LEU A 100 2.13 -3.95 0.75
C LEU A 100 3.62 -3.58 0.87
N VAL A 101 3.98 -2.69 1.81
CA VAL A 101 5.37 -2.32 2.09
C VAL A 101 6.17 -3.54 2.55
N HIS A 102 5.60 -4.34 3.45
CA HIS A 102 6.26 -5.54 3.96
C HIS A 102 6.50 -6.55 2.84
N GLU A 103 5.48 -6.88 2.06
CA GLU A 103 5.59 -7.84 0.95
C GLU A 103 6.64 -7.42 -0.10
N ILE A 104 6.76 -6.12 -0.38
CA ILE A 104 7.76 -5.58 -1.30
C ILE A 104 9.17 -5.65 -0.72
N TYR A 105 9.33 -5.29 0.56
CA TYR A 105 10.63 -5.26 1.21
C TYR A 105 11.19 -6.67 1.46
N THR A 106 10.37 -7.60 1.94
CA THR A 106 10.81 -8.99 2.22
C THR A 106 10.82 -9.87 0.96
N VAL A 107 10.32 -9.37 -0.16
CA VAL A 107 10.13 -10.14 -1.41
C VAL A 107 9.28 -11.40 -1.14
N GLY A 108 8.09 -11.19 -0.59
CA GLY A 108 7.20 -12.28 -0.20
C GLY A 108 6.58 -13.05 -1.38
N PRO A 109 5.77 -14.10 -1.09
CA PRO A 109 5.18 -15.00 -2.10
C PRO A 109 4.35 -14.31 -3.19
N HIS A 110 3.79 -13.13 -2.88
CA HIS A 110 2.92 -12.34 -3.75
C HIS A 110 3.56 -11.03 -4.22
N PHE A 111 4.89 -10.93 -4.14
CA PHE A 111 5.66 -9.78 -4.63
C PHE A 111 5.27 -9.38 -6.06
N LYS A 112 5.12 -10.35 -6.97
CA LYS A 112 4.75 -10.08 -8.37
C LYS A 112 3.41 -9.35 -8.49
N GLN A 113 2.43 -9.71 -7.65
CA GLN A 113 1.10 -9.13 -7.65
C GLN A 113 1.14 -7.71 -7.06
N CYS A 114 1.89 -7.52 -5.97
CA CYS A 114 2.13 -6.21 -5.35
C CYS A 114 2.84 -5.23 -6.29
N ASN A 115 3.91 -5.68 -6.94
CA ASN A 115 4.67 -4.86 -7.87
C ASN A 115 3.86 -4.50 -9.11
N ASN A 116 3.01 -5.42 -9.61
CA ASN A 116 2.11 -5.12 -10.73
C ASN A 116 0.92 -4.22 -10.35
N PHE A 117 0.49 -4.26 -9.09
CA PHE A 117 -0.52 -3.35 -8.56
C PHE A 117 0.01 -1.91 -8.51
N LEU A 118 1.29 -1.72 -8.18
CA LEU A 118 1.93 -0.40 -8.19
C LEU A 118 2.17 0.09 -9.62
N TRP A 119 1.79 1.33 -9.89
CA TRP A 119 2.20 2.04 -11.09
C TRP A 119 3.65 2.52 -10.92
N PRO A 120 4.49 2.49 -11.98
CA PRO A 120 5.84 3.03 -11.92
C PRO A 120 5.92 4.42 -11.27
N PHE A 121 6.80 4.57 -10.28
CA PHE A 121 6.96 5.81 -9.54
C PHE A 121 7.48 6.91 -10.46
N LYS A 122 6.77 8.05 -10.49
CA LYS A 122 7.22 9.27 -11.17
C LYS A 122 7.93 10.15 -10.14
N LEU A 123 9.26 10.11 -10.17
CA LEU A 123 10.12 10.86 -9.27
C LEU A 123 10.58 12.18 -9.89
N ASN A 124 11.02 13.11 -9.05
CA ASN A 124 11.63 14.36 -9.49
C ASN A 124 13.13 14.16 -9.79
N SER A 125 13.74 15.14 -10.46
CA SER A 125 15.21 15.22 -10.47
C SER A 125 15.74 15.33 -9.04
N PRO A 126 16.90 14.72 -8.71
CA PRO A 126 17.45 14.79 -7.37
C PRO A 126 17.83 16.23 -7.02
N ASP A 127 17.53 16.65 -5.79
CA ASP A 127 18.01 17.92 -5.24
C ASP A 127 19.55 17.99 -5.31
N GLY A 128 20.08 19.08 -5.87
CA GLY A 128 21.52 19.23 -6.16
C GLY A 128 22.00 18.54 -7.45
N GLY A 129 21.10 17.87 -8.18
CA GLY A 129 21.40 17.26 -9.47
C GLY A 129 22.20 15.96 -9.37
N PHE A 130 22.57 15.49 -10.56
CA PHE A 130 23.49 14.37 -10.77
C PHE A 130 24.89 14.92 -11.03
N SER A 131 25.92 14.22 -10.58
CA SER A 131 27.32 14.62 -10.78
C SER A 131 27.80 14.32 -12.21
N LYS A 132 27.85 13.04 -12.61
CA LYS A 132 28.23 12.56 -13.94
C LYS A 132 27.33 11.39 -14.33
N LYS A 133 26.18 11.71 -14.94
CA LYS A 133 25.13 10.75 -15.33
C LYS A 133 25.61 9.57 -16.16
N LEU A 134 26.58 9.81 -17.05
CA LEU A 134 27.06 8.82 -18.03
C LEU A 134 28.28 8.02 -17.56
N LEU A 135 28.75 8.24 -16.32
CA LEU A 135 29.90 7.54 -15.74
C LEU A 135 29.42 6.57 -14.64
N HIS A 136 30.08 5.42 -14.50
CA HIS A 136 29.66 4.40 -13.54
C HIS A 136 29.90 4.89 -12.11
N PHE A 137 29.06 4.48 -11.15
CA PHE A 137 29.13 4.93 -9.76
C PHE A 137 30.51 4.67 -9.13
N ASN A 138 31.08 3.48 -9.36
CA ASN A 138 32.42 3.11 -8.86
C ASN A 138 33.55 3.98 -9.44
N GLU A 139 33.32 4.68 -10.55
CA GLU A 139 34.28 5.60 -11.19
C GLU A 139 33.98 7.07 -10.82
N GLY A 140 33.08 7.32 -9.87
CA GLY A 140 32.67 8.66 -9.45
C GLY A 140 31.56 9.28 -10.31
N GLY A 141 30.75 8.46 -10.98
CA GLY A 141 29.53 8.90 -11.66
C GLY A 141 28.23 8.50 -10.93
N ASP A 142 27.12 8.41 -11.67
CA ASP A 142 25.79 8.21 -11.08
C ASP A 142 25.03 6.97 -11.60
N TYR A 143 25.46 6.30 -12.68
CA TYR A 143 24.77 5.09 -13.15
C TYR A 143 25.41 3.81 -12.59
N GLY A 144 24.65 2.73 -12.46
CA GLY A 144 25.11 1.44 -11.95
C GLY A 144 24.55 1.10 -10.57
N ASN A 145 25.20 0.18 -9.87
CA ASN A 145 24.78 -0.26 -8.53
C ASN A 145 25.34 0.66 -7.44
N HIS A 146 24.45 1.28 -6.65
CA HIS A 146 24.81 2.16 -5.52
C HIS A 146 24.75 1.42 -4.17
N GLU A 147 24.39 0.14 -4.18
CA GLU A 147 24.20 -0.68 -2.98
C GLU A 147 23.35 0.03 -1.92
N VAL A 148 23.88 0.18 -0.71
CA VAL A 148 23.23 0.82 0.44
C VAL A 148 23.01 2.33 0.27
N LEU A 149 23.67 2.97 -0.70
CA LEU A 149 23.59 4.43 -0.92
C LEU A 149 22.41 4.83 -1.80
N ILE A 150 21.74 3.89 -2.47
CA ILE A 150 20.60 4.19 -3.34
C ILE A 150 19.48 4.94 -2.61
N GLY A 151 19.25 4.60 -1.34
CA GLY A 151 18.24 5.25 -0.51
C GLY A 151 18.49 6.76 -0.35
N LYS A 152 19.76 7.18 -0.28
CA LYS A 152 20.13 8.60 -0.21
C LYS A 152 19.77 9.34 -1.50
N LEU A 153 20.03 8.73 -2.65
CA LEU A 153 19.66 9.30 -3.95
C LEU A 153 18.14 9.41 -4.08
N VAL A 154 17.42 8.32 -3.79
CA VAL A 154 15.96 8.27 -3.89
C VAL A 154 15.31 9.30 -2.97
N ASN A 155 15.81 9.48 -1.75
CA ASN A 155 15.28 10.50 -0.83
C ASN A 155 15.44 11.94 -1.33
N ARG A 156 16.41 12.23 -2.22
CA ARG A 156 16.53 13.55 -2.89
C ARG A 156 15.55 13.73 -4.07
N MET A 157 14.88 12.67 -4.49
CA MET A 157 13.98 12.65 -5.66
C MET A 157 12.49 12.54 -5.28
N ILE A 158 12.20 12.24 -4.01
CA ILE A 158 10.86 12.11 -3.42
C ILE A 158 10.40 13.44 -2.85
#